data_AF-A0A6M2ASQ7-F1
#
_entry.id   AF-A0A6M2ASQ7-F1
#
_cell.length_a   1.000
_cell.length_b   1.000
_cell.length_c   1.000
_cell.angle_alpha   90.00
_cell.angle_beta   90.00
_cell.angle_gamma   90.00
#
_symmetry.space_group_name_H-M   'P 1'
#
loop_
_entity.id
_entity.type
_entity.pdbx_description
1 polymer ?
#
loop_
_entity_poly.entity_id
_entity_poly.type
_entity_poly.pdbx_seq_one_letter_code
_entity_poly.pdbx_strand_id
1 'polypeptide(L)'
;MNTVKKSETNKLKRVHLYYKYTGFYSFVGQSLKKAFIPIVLIIAALFAVDRYLVDFSDLFTYITETYAPINILLVFLASESLLGLVPPEIFIAWSDKMPQPILYLTLLAALSYIGGIISYFIGRWIFTLPRVYDYMEGKMKKHLKQIRTWGGFLIVVGALLPIPYSMTSMAAGMIHYSFRNYLLFGLLRFVRFYLYALAIFNLL
;
A
#
# COMPACT_ATOMS: atom_id res chain seq x y z
N MET A 1 41.11 -14.21 -27.35
CA MET A 1 40.11 -13.17 -27.02
C MET A 1 39.47 -13.53 -25.68
N ASN A 2 39.90 -12.88 -24.59
CA ASN A 2 39.32 -13.10 -23.26
C ASN A 2 38.07 -12.23 -23.11
N THR A 3 36.90 -12.87 -23.12
CA THR A 3 35.63 -12.23 -22.77
C THR A 3 35.62 -11.97 -21.27
N VAL A 4 35.99 -10.75 -20.87
CA VAL A 4 35.86 -10.29 -19.48
C VAL A 4 34.38 -10.42 -19.10
N LYS A 5 34.06 -11.42 -18.26
CA LYS A 5 32.78 -11.53 -17.56
C LYS A 5 32.56 -10.21 -16.83
N LYS A 6 31.71 -9.33 -17.39
CA LYS A 6 31.38 -8.02 -16.83
C LYS A 6 30.58 -8.28 -15.55
N SER A 7 31.31 -8.43 -14.43
CA SER A 7 30.79 -9.04 -13.21
C SER A 7 29.60 -8.26 -12.65
N GLU A 8 28.55 -8.98 -12.29
CA GLU A 8 27.33 -8.41 -11.69
C GLU A 8 27.60 -7.61 -10.40
N THR A 9 28.72 -7.91 -9.73
CA THR A 9 29.23 -7.15 -8.57
C THR A 9 29.43 -5.66 -8.86
N ASN A 10 29.79 -5.29 -10.09
CA ASN A 10 29.93 -3.88 -10.48
C ASN A 10 28.57 -3.17 -10.65
N LYS A 11 27.49 -3.89 -10.98
CA LYS A 11 26.15 -3.31 -11.10
C LYS A 11 25.57 -2.98 -9.72
N LEU A 12 25.61 -3.93 -8.79
CA LEU A 12 25.11 -3.74 -7.42
C LEU A 12 25.85 -2.63 -6.67
N LYS A 13 27.18 -2.57 -6.82
CA LYS A 13 28.00 -1.51 -6.23
C LYS A 13 27.65 -0.12 -6.77
N ARG A 14 27.34 -0.01 -8.07
CA ARG A 14 26.89 1.24 -8.69
C ARG A 14 25.50 1.66 -8.22
N VAL A 15 24.58 0.72 -8.04
CA VAL A 15 23.24 0.99 -7.50
C VAL A 15 23.33 1.48 -6.04
N HIS A 16 24.12 0.80 -5.21
CA HIS A 16 24.34 1.23 -3.82
C HIS A 16 24.96 2.64 -3.74
N LEU A 17 25.99 2.91 -4.55
CA LEU A 17 26.60 4.24 -4.61
C LEU A 17 25.61 5.30 -5.08
N TYR A 18 24.80 5.00 -6.11
CA TYR A 18 23.75 5.89 -6.58
C TYR A 18 22.76 6.24 -5.45
N TYR A 19 22.26 5.26 -4.71
CA TYR A 19 21.36 5.49 -3.57
C TYR A 19 22.03 6.23 -2.40
N LYS A 20 23.33 6.01 -2.16
CA LYS A 20 24.09 6.76 -1.16
C LYS A 20 24.24 8.23 -1.54
N TYR A 21 24.63 8.53 -2.78
CA TYR A 21 24.86 9.91 -3.25
C TYR A 21 23.56 10.72 -3.44
N THR A 22 22.47 10.06 -3.80
CA THR A 22 21.15 10.71 -3.97
C THR A 22 20.43 10.96 -2.64
N GLY A 23 21.03 10.58 -1.50
CA GLY A 23 20.45 10.80 -0.17
C GLY A 23 19.28 9.88 0.17
N PHE A 24 19.13 8.77 -0.56
CA PHE A 24 18.03 7.82 -0.41
C PHE A 24 17.88 7.33 1.03
N TYR A 25 18.96 6.79 1.59
CA TYR A 25 18.93 6.16 2.91
C TYR A 25 18.53 7.15 4.01
N SER A 26 18.97 8.41 3.89
CA SER A 26 18.55 9.49 4.79
C SER A 26 17.06 9.81 4.64
N PHE A 27 16.55 9.89 3.41
CA PHE A 27 15.12 10.11 3.13
C PHE A 27 14.25 8.97 3.69
N VAL A 28 14.64 7.71 3.47
CA VAL A 28 13.93 6.53 3.99
C VAL A 28 13.93 6.53 5.51
N GLY A 29 15.10 6.69 6.14
CA GLY A 29 15.21 6.69 7.60
C GLY A 29 14.38 7.80 8.26
N GLN A 30 14.40 9.01 7.70
CA GLN A 30 13.58 10.12 8.21
C GLN A 30 12.08 9.88 8.01
N SER A 31 11.68 9.29 6.88
CA SER A 31 10.29 8.97 6.58
C SER A 31 9.74 7.89 7.52
N LEU A 32 10.51 6.82 7.74
CA LEU A 32 10.17 5.76 8.69
C LEU A 32 10.05 6.30 10.12
N LYS A 33 11.01 7.12 10.56
CA LYS A 33 10.97 7.71 11.90
C LYS A 33 9.72 8.57 12.12
N LYS A 34 9.31 9.35 11.11
CA LYS A 34 8.09 10.17 11.16
C LYS A 34 6.81 9.33 11.11
N ALA A 35 6.83 8.21 10.37
CA ALA A 35 5.68 7.31 10.27
C ALA A 35 5.52 6.38 11.49
N PHE A 36 6.58 6.15 12.26
CA PHE A 36 6.57 5.22 13.38
C PHE A 36 5.52 5.58 14.45
N ILE A 37 5.52 6.83 14.91
CA ILE A 37 4.59 7.30 15.95
C ILE A 37 3.12 7.11 15.54
N PRO A 38 2.64 7.60 14.37
CA PRO A 38 1.25 7.41 13.98
C PRO A 38 0.89 5.93 13.75
N ILE A 39 1.80 5.10 13.24
CA ILE A 39 1.55 3.66 13.09
C ILE A 39 1.33 3.00 14.46
N VAL A 40 2.22 3.25 15.43
CA VAL A 40 2.09 2.70 16.79
C VAL A 40 0.80 3.16 17.45
N LEU A 41 0.41 4.43 17.25
CA LEU A 41 -0.82 4.98 17.80
C LEU A 41 -2.07 4.32 17.20
N ILE A 42 -2.10 4.09 15.88
CA ILE A 42 -3.19 3.36 15.22
C ILE A 42 -3.28 1.92 15.74
N ILE A 43 -2.15 1.21 15.84
CA ILE A 43 -2.12 -0.17 16.35
C ILE A 43 -2.62 -0.21 17.81
N ALA A 44 -2.14 0.69 18.66
CA ALA A 44 -2.57 0.76 20.05
C ALA A 44 -4.06 1.10 20.18
N ALA A 45 -4.57 1.98 19.33
CA ALA A 45 -6.00 2.31 19.29
C ALA A 45 -6.84 1.11 18.85
N LEU A 46 -6.44 0.39 17.80
CA LEU A 46 -7.13 -0.82 17.34
C LEU A 46 -7.15 -1.90 18.43
N PHE A 47 -6.02 -2.12 19.12
CA PHE A 47 -5.94 -3.07 20.22
C PHE A 47 -6.82 -2.66 21.42
N ALA A 48 -6.89 -1.36 21.72
CA ALA A 48 -7.78 -0.86 22.76
C ALA A 48 -9.27 -1.02 22.39
N VAL A 49 -9.63 -0.77 21.13
CA VAL A 49 -11.00 -0.98 20.63
C VAL A 49 -11.40 -2.45 20.72
N ASP A 50 -10.53 -3.36 20.28
CA ASP A 50 -10.74 -4.82 20.41
C ASP A 50 -10.98 -5.23 21.87
N ARG A 51 -10.10 -4.78 22.77
CA ARG A 51 -10.14 -5.24 24.16
C ARG A 51 -11.28 -4.63 24.99
N TYR A 52 -11.65 -3.38 24.71
CA TYR A 52 -12.54 -2.59 25.58
C TYR A 52 -13.88 -2.20 24.94
N LEU A 53 -14.03 -2.23 23.61
CA LEU A 53 -15.26 -1.78 22.93
C LEU A 53 -16.01 -2.90 22.22
N VAL A 54 -15.33 -3.69 21.38
CA VAL A 54 -15.98 -4.68 20.50
C VAL A 54 -15.09 -5.91 20.29
N ASP A 55 -15.61 -7.10 20.59
CA ASP A 55 -14.94 -8.36 20.20
C ASP A 55 -15.03 -8.52 18.68
N PHE A 56 -13.89 -8.39 18.01
CA PHE A 56 -13.85 -8.49 16.55
C PHE A 56 -14.33 -9.86 16.05
N SER A 57 -14.18 -10.92 16.83
CA SER A 57 -14.62 -12.27 16.45
C SER A 57 -16.14 -12.36 16.32
N ASP A 58 -16.86 -11.81 17.30
CA ASP A 58 -18.32 -11.77 17.30
C ASP A 58 -18.86 -10.82 16.24
N LEU A 59 -18.21 -9.66 16.06
CA LEU A 59 -18.57 -8.69 15.02
C LEU A 59 -18.42 -9.30 13.61
N PHE A 60 -17.32 -10.01 13.34
CA PHE A 60 -17.13 -10.63 12.03
C PHE A 60 -18.09 -11.78 11.78
N THR A 61 -18.43 -12.54 12.81
CA THR A 61 -19.43 -13.61 12.73
C THR A 61 -20.81 -13.01 12.42
N TYR A 62 -21.22 -11.98 13.15
CA TYR A 62 -22.47 -11.26 12.89
C TYR A 62 -22.53 -10.66 11.47
N ILE A 63 -21.44 -10.02 11.01
CA ILE A 63 -21.37 -9.46 9.65
C ILE A 63 -21.47 -10.56 8.59
N THR A 64 -20.82 -11.71 8.83
CA THR A 64 -20.84 -12.85 7.91
C THR A 64 -22.22 -13.50 7.80
N GLU A 65 -22.96 -13.58 8.91
CA GLU A 65 -24.32 -14.12 8.93
C GLU A 65 -25.38 -13.14 8.41
N THR A 66 -25.15 -11.84 8.60
CA THR A 66 -26.13 -10.79 8.27
C THR A 66 -26.00 -10.28 6.82
N TYR A 67 -24.77 -10.20 6.29
CA TYR A 67 -24.51 -9.58 4.99
C TYR A 67 -23.96 -10.57 3.98
N ALA A 68 -24.46 -10.47 2.75
CA ALA A 68 -23.91 -11.22 1.62
C ALA A 68 -22.42 -10.85 1.41
N PRO A 69 -21.52 -11.83 1.15
CA PRO A 69 -20.09 -11.57 0.97
C PRO A 69 -19.77 -10.52 -0.10
N ILE A 70 -20.60 -10.42 -1.15
CA ILE A 70 -20.46 -9.41 -2.19
C ILE A 70 -20.51 -7.97 -1.66
N ASN A 71 -21.35 -7.70 -0.65
CA ASN A 71 -21.48 -6.36 -0.08
C ASN A 71 -20.19 -5.95 0.65
N ILE A 72 -19.59 -6.89 1.37
CA ILE A 72 -18.34 -6.68 2.12
C ILE A 72 -17.20 -6.41 1.13
N LEU A 73 -17.13 -7.18 0.05
CA LEU A 73 -16.16 -7.00 -1.03
C LEU A 73 -16.32 -5.64 -1.74
N LEU A 74 -17.55 -5.18 -1.96
CA LEU A 74 -17.83 -3.87 -2.55
C LEU A 74 -17.44 -2.72 -1.63
N VAL A 75 -17.77 -2.81 -0.33
CA VAL A 75 -17.35 -1.83 0.68
C VAL A 75 -15.83 -1.77 0.77
N PHE A 76 -15.17 -2.93 0.77
CA PHE A 76 -13.72 -3.02 0.74
C PHE A 76 -13.15 -2.35 -0.51
N LEU A 77 -13.65 -2.66 -1.70
CA LEU A 77 -13.19 -2.06 -2.95
C LEU A 77 -13.38 -0.54 -2.95
N ALA A 78 -14.52 -0.05 -2.48
CA ALA A 78 -14.80 1.39 -2.39
C ALA A 78 -13.84 2.09 -1.42
N SER A 79 -13.61 1.50 -0.24
CA SER A 79 -12.64 1.99 0.74
C SER A 79 -11.23 2.05 0.13
N GLU A 80 -10.80 0.97 -0.51
CA GLU A 80 -9.47 0.84 -1.14
C GLU A 80 -9.28 1.71 -2.37
N SER A 81 -10.35 2.11 -3.05
CA SER A 81 -10.26 2.98 -4.24
C SER A 81 -10.14 4.47 -3.88
N LEU A 82 -10.68 4.87 -2.73
CA LEU A 82 -10.79 6.29 -2.36
C LEU A 82 -9.73 6.71 -1.35
N LEU A 83 -9.76 6.15 -0.14
CA LEU A 83 -9.00 6.67 1.00
C LEU A 83 -8.19 5.60 1.75
N GLY A 84 -8.53 4.31 1.59
CA GLY A 84 -7.87 3.22 2.32
C GLY A 84 -7.98 3.38 3.84
N LEU A 85 -9.10 3.91 4.33
CA LEU A 85 -9.31 4.21 5.75
C LEU A 85 -9.49 2.95 6.58
N VAL A 86 -10.12 1.94 6.01
CA VAL A 86 -10.37 0.68 6.72
C VAL A 86 -9.14 -0.21 6.58
N PRO A 87 -8.50 -0.60 7.70
CA PRO A 87 -7.34 -1.48 7.67
C PRO A 87 -7.68 -2.79 6.93
N PRO A 88 -6.90 -3.21 5.91
CA PRO A 88 -7.15 -4.46 5.19
C PRO A 88 -7.07 -5.71 6.10
N GLU A 89 -6.40 -5.60 7.24
CA GLU A 89 -6.26 -6.63 8.26
C GLU A 89 -7.62 -7.13 8.77
N ILE A 90 -8.61 -6.22 8.89
CA ILE A 90 -9.99 -6.53 9.27
C ILE A 90 -10.63 -7.47 8.24
N PHE A 91 -10.46 -7.18 6.95
CA PHE A 91 -11.03 -7.99 5.87
C PHE A 91 -10.29 -9.33 5.70
N ILE A 92 -9.00 -9.36 6.01
CA ILE A 92 -8.21 -10.60 6.04
C ILE A 92 -8.74 -11.52 7.16
N ALA A 93 -8.97 -11.00 8.37
CA ALA A 93 -9.58 -11.76 9.46
C ALA A 93 -11.00 -12.26 9.10
N TRP A 94 -11.81 -11.41 8.44
CA TRP A 94 -13.11 -11.83 7.91
C TRP A 94 -13.00 -12.98 6.89
N SER A 95 -11.98 -12.97 6.02
CA SER A 95 -11.79 -14.05 5.03
C SER A 95 -11.52 -15.41 5.68
N ASP A 96 -10.91 -15.45 6.88
CA ASP A 96 -10.69 -16.68 7.64
C ASP A 96 -12.01 -17.38 8.03
N LYS A 97 -13.07 -16.60 8.28
CA LYS A 97 -14.39 -17.11 8.67
C LYS A 97 -15.24 -17.60 7.49
N MET A 98 -14.74 -17.48 6.26
CA MET A 98 -15.46 -17.92 5.06
C MET A 98 -15.29 -19.42 4.80
N PRO A 99 -16.21 -20.07 4.07
CA PRO A 99 -16.08 -21.49 3.70
C PRO A 99 -14.82 -21.82 2.89
N GLN A 100 -14.27 -20.83 2.16
CA GLN A 100 -13.06 -20.98 1.34
C GLN A 100 -12.09 -19.81 1.61
N PRO A 101 -11.36 -19.80 2.74
CA PRO A 101 -10.59 -18.64 3.18
C PRO A 101 -9.57 -18.12 2.17
N ILE A 102 -8.83 -19.04 1.54
CA ILE A 102 -7.81 -18.71 0.54
C ILE A 102 -8.44 -18.04 -0.68
N LEU A 103 -9.62 -18.48 -1.12
CA LEU A 103 -10.33 -17.87 -2.25
C LEU A 103 -10.71 -16.42 -1.92
N TYR A 104 -11.34 -16.19 -0.77
CA TYR A 104 -11.74 -14.84 -0.37
C TYR A 104 -10.54 -13.93 -0.10
N LEU A 105 -9.44 -14.47 0.43
CA LEU A 105 -8.18 -13.74 0.57
C LEU A 105 -7.62 -13.32 -0.79
N THR A 106 -7.59 -14.23 -1.77
CA THR A 106 -7.13 -13.89 -3.13
C THR A 106 -7.99 -12.83 -3.79
N LEU A 107 -9.31 -12.92 -3.59
CA LEU A 107 -10.28 -11.96 -4.12
C LEU A 107 -10.09 -10.59 -3.48
N LEU A 108 -9.90 -10.54 -2.16
CA LEU A 108 -9.56 -9.30 -1.46
C LEU A 108 -8.25 -8.72 -2.00
N ALA A 109 -7.18 -9.50 -2.11
CA ALA A 109 -5.91 -9.00 -2.67
C ALA A 109 -6.07 -8.44 -4.09
N ALA A 110 -6.87 -9.11 -4.94
CA ALA A 110 -7.16 -8.67 -6.30
C ALA A 110 -8.00 -7.38 -6.33
N LEU A 111 -9.06 -7.28 -5.52
CA LEU A 111 -9.86 -6.07 -5.38
C LEU A 111 -9.03 -4.90 -4.85
N SER A 112 -8.12 -5.18 -3.92
CA SER A 112 -7.17 -4.21 -3.40
C SER A 112 -6.24 -3.70 -4.50
N TYR A 113 -5.71 -4.60 -5.34
CA TYR A 113 -4.88 -4.24 -6.48
C TYR A 113 -5.66 -3.37 -7.50
N ILE A 114 -6.90 -3.75 -7.81
CA ILE A 114 -7.81 -2.99 -8.68
C ILE A 114 -8.13 -1.61 -8.07
N GLY A 115 -8.43 -1.55 -6.77
CA GLY A 115 -8.73 -0.32 -6.06
C GLY A 115 -7.58 0.68 -6.17
N GLY A 116 -6.34 0.24 -6.01
CA GLY A 116 -5.20 1.12 -6.23
C GLY A 116 -5.02 1.54 -7.69
N ILE A 117 -5.35 0.68 -8.67
CA ILE A 117 -5.38 1.10 -10.09
C ILE A 117 -6.37 2.26 -10.28
N ILE A 118 -7.57 2.15 -9.68
CA ILE A 118 -8.57 3.22 -9.69
C ILE A 118 -7.99 4.48 -9.03
N SER A 119 -7.40 4.38 -7.84
CA SER A 119 -6.75 5.51 -7.15
C SER A 119 -5.65 6.16 -7.98
N TYR A 120 -4.86 5.38 -8.72
CA TYR A 120 -3.82 5.89 -9.62
C TYR A 120 -4.42 6.75 -10.74
N PHE A 121 -5.52 6.32 -11.35
CA PHE A 121 -6.20 7.13 -12.36
C PHE A 121 -6.86 8.36 -11.76
N ILE A 122 -7.46 8.24 -10.56
CA ILE A 122 -7.97 9.40 -9.81
C ILE A 122 -6.86 10.42 -9.58
N GLY A 123 -5.69 9.98 -9.11
CA GLY A 123 -4.54 10.85 -8.88
C GLY A 123 -4.04 11.54 -10.15
N ARG A 124 -3.98 10.79 -11.26
CA ARG A 124 -3.64 11.37 -12.57
C ARG A 124 -4.66 12.42 -13.01
N TRP A 125 -5.95 12.15 -12.81
CA TRP A 125 -7.02 13.10 -13.15
C TRP A 125 -6.97 14.36 -12.26
N ILE A 126 -6.75 14.21 -10.96
CA ILE A 126 -6.60 15.34 -10.02
C ILE A 126 -5.46 16.28 -10.44
N PHE A 127 -4.35 15.75 -10.96
CA PHE A 127 -3.23 16.58 -11.41
C PHE A 127 -3.54 17.40 -12.68
N THR A 128 -4.58 17.06 -13.45
CA THR A 128 -5.02 17.86 -14.60
C THR A 128 -5.82 19.10 -14.22
N LEU A 129 -6.27 19.22 -12.96
CA LEU A 129 -6.98 20.41 -12.49
C LEU A 129 -5.99 21.59 -12.35
N PRO A 130 -6.25 22.75 -13.01
CA PRO A 130 -5.33 23.90 -12.99
C PRO A 130 -4.96 24.37 -11.58
N ARG A 131 -5.94 24.45 -10.68
CA ARG A 131 -5.72 24.85 -9.27
C ARG A 131 -4.77 23.93 -8.53
N VAL A 132 -4.88 22.62 -8.77
CA VAL A 132 -4.03 21.61 -8.12
C VAL A 132 -2.63 21.67 -8.72
N TYR A 133 -2.56 21.77 -10.05
CA TYR A 133 -1.31 21.91 -10.79
C TYR A 133 -0.51 23.14 -10.33
N ASP A 134 -1.14 24.31 -10.23
CA ASP A 134 -0.48 25.55 -9.78
C ASP A 134 0.03 25.44 -8.34
N TYR A 135 -0.74 24.83 -7.44
CA TYR A 135 -0.32 24.59 -6.06
C TYR A 135 0.86 23.60 -5.97
N MET A 136 0.80 22.54 -6.77
CA MET A 136 1.83 21.52 -6.88
C MET A 136 3.14 22.09 -7.41
N GLU A 137 3.07 22.86 -8.51
CA GLU A 137 4.24 23.46 -9.17
C GLU A 137 4.81 24.67 -8.42
N GLY A 138 4.00 25.37 -7.63
CA GLY A 138 4.46 26.45 -6.74
C GLY A 138 5.02 25.93 -5.42
N LYS A 139 4.14 25.52 -4.50
CA LYS A 139 4.47 25.27 -3.08
C LYS A 139 5.08 23.89 -2.83
N MET A 140 4.76 22.91 -3.67
CA MET A 140 5.20 21.52 -3.49
C MET A 140 6.31 21.06 -4.43
N LYS A 141 6.84 21.93 -5.30
CA LYS A 141 7.84 21.58 -6.32
C LYS A 141 9.03 20.77 -5.79
N LYS A 142 9.58 21.17 -4.63
CA LYS A 142 10.71 20.48 -3.99
C LYS A 142 10.34 19.06 -3.52
N HIS A 143 9.16 18.91 -2.92
CA HIS A 143 8.65 17.61 -2.47
C HIS A 143 8.30 16.70 -3.66
N LEU A 144 7.67 17.26 -4.71
CA LEU A 144 7.36 16.53 -5.94
C LEU A 144 8.59 16.02 -6.67
N LYS A 145 9.68 16.82 -6.70
CA LYS A 145 10.94 16.37 -7.29
C LYS A 145 11.49 15.15 -6.56
N GLN A 146 11.45 15.14 -5.23
CA GLN A 146 11.88 13.99 -4.42
C GLN A 146 10.96 12.77 -4.59
N ILE A 147 9.63 12.99 -4.60
CA ILE A 147 8.65 11.92 -4.80
C ILE A 147 8.78 11.32 -6.20
N ARG A 148 9.07 12.14 -7.23
CA ARG A 148 9.30 11.64 -8.60
C ARG A 148 10.60 10.85 -8.73
N THR A 149 11.68 11.25 -8.05
CA THR A 149 12.93 10.47 -8.03
C THR A 149 12.79 9.12 -7.30
N TRP A 150 11.94 9.07 -6.28
CA TRP A 150 11.74 7.87 -5.44
C TRP A 150 10.40 7.15 -5.69
N GLY A 151 9.67 7.50 -6.75
CA GLY A 151 8.28 7.07 -6.94
C GLY A 151 8.10 5.56 -6.94
N GLY A 152 9.01 4.82 -7.61
CA GLY A 152 8.97 3.36 -7.61
C GLY A 152 9.16 2.76 -6.21
N PHE A 153 10.08 3.32 -5.43
CA PHE A 153 10.29 2.89 -4.04
C PHE A 153 9.08 3.20 -3.15
N LEU A 154 8.47 4.38 -3.31
CA LEU A 154 7.29 4.76 -2.55
C LEU A 154 6.09 3.84 -2.83
N ILE A 155 5.94 3.35 -4.07
CA ILE A 155 4.91 2.36 -4.43
C ILE A 155 5.22 1.01 -3.77
N VAL A 156 6.48 0.54 -3.81
CA VAL A 156 6.89 -0.71 -3.15
C VAL A 156 6.63 -0.65 -1.65
N VAL A 157 7.01 0.47 -1.01
CA VAL A 157 6.77 0.70 0.41
C VAL A 157 5.27 0.76 0.72
N GLY A 158 4.48 1.48 -0.08
CA GLY A 158 3.03 1.54 0.08
C GLY A 158 2.33 0.19 -0.09
N ALA A 159 2.83 -0.66 -0.99
CA ALA A 159 2.29 -1.99 -1.25
C ALA A 159 2.56 -2.98 -0.10
N LEU A 160 3.69 -2.83 0.60
CA LEU A 160 4.14 -3.77 1.64
C LEU A 160 3.86 -3.30 3.08
N LEU A 161 4.04 -2.00 3.36
CA LEU A 161 3.88 -1.46 4.72
C LEU A 161 2.41 -1.23 5.09
N PRO A 162 2.08 -1.09 6.39
CA PRO A 162 0.75 -0.71 6.87
C PRO A 162 0.46 0.78 6.62
N ILE A 163 0.54 1.19 5.35
CA ILE A 163 0.20 2.52 4.87
C ILE A 163 -1.02 2.35 3.93
N PRO A 164 -1.94 3.33 3.87
CA PRO A 164 -3.04 3.29 2.91
C PRO A 164 -2.51 3.23 1.48
N TYR A 165 -2.73 2.10 0.80
CA TYR A 165 -2.20 1.88 -0.55
C TYR A 165 -2.80 2.86 -1.55
N SER A 166 -4.10 3.14 -1.43
CA SER A 166 -4.85 4.13 -2.21
C SER A 166 -4.13 5.49 -2.29
N MET A 167 -3.62 5.99 -1.15
CA MET A 167 -2.87 7.25 -1.11
C MET A 167 -1.55 7.16 -1.87
N THR A 168 -0.83 6.06 -1.73
CA THR A 168 0.43 5.86 -2.48
C THR A 168 0.20 5.72 -3.98
N SER A 169 -0.87 5.04 -4.39
CA SER A 169 -1.29 4.91 -5.78
C SER A 169 -1.75 6.23 -6.37
N MET A 170 -2.55 7.00 -5.62
CA MET A 170 -3.00 8.33 -6.02
C MET A 170 -1.80 9.28 -6.20
N ALA A 171 -0.87 9.29 -5.24
CA ALA A 171 0.37 10.06 -5.36
C ALA A 171 1.20 9.63 -6.59
N ALA A 172 1.30 8.32 -6.88
CA ALA A 172 1.97 7.81 -8.07
C ALA A 172 1.29 8.27 -9.37
N GLY A 173 -0.04 8.34 -9.38
CA GLY A 173 -0.85 8.90 -10.47
C GLY A 173 -0.55 10.39 -10.71
N MET A 174 -0.55 11.19 -9.64
CA MET A 174 -0.32 12.63 -9.68
C MET A 174 1.06 12.99 -10.23
N ILE A 175 2.10 12.20 -9.92
CA ILE A 175 3.45 12.46 -10.44
C ILE A 175 3.67 11.92 -11.86
N HIS A 176 2.63 11.38 -12.51
CA HIS A 176 2.71 10.68 -13.80
C HIS A 176 3.74 9.55 -13.81
N TYR A 177 3.81 8.77 -12.73
CA TYR A 177 4.69 7.60 -12.68
C TYR A 177 4.33 6.62 -13.80
N SER A 178 5.29 5.86 -14.33
CA SER A 178 5.01 4.93 -15.44
C SER A 178 4.03 3.83 -15.00
N PHE A 179 2.88 3.76 -15.69
CA PHE A 179 1.79 2.84 -15.32
C PHE A 179 2.24 1.37 -15.29
N ARG A 180 3.08 0.96 -16.25
CA ARG A 180 3.64 -0.40 -16.30
C ARG A 180 4.44 -0.75 -15.04
N ASN A 181 5.30 0.15 -14.58
CA ASN A 181 6.11 -0.10 -13.39
C ASN A 181 5.25 -0.04 -12.12
N TYR A 182 4.23 0.84 -12.10
CA TYR A 182 3.25 0.87 -11.03
C TYR A 182 2.51 -0.47 -10.89
N LEU A 183 2.02 -1.04 -11.99
CA LEU A 183 1.38 -2.35 -11.98
C LEU A 183 2.33 -3.44 -11.43
N LEU A 184 3.58 -3.47 -11.91
CA LEU A 184 4.57 -4.45 -11.45
C LEU A 184 4.83 -4.34 -9.94
N PHE A 185 5.04 -3.13 -9.41
CA PHE A 185 5.26 -2.95 -7.97
C PHE A 185 4.00 -3.18 -7.15
N GLY A 186 2.82 -2.89 -7.70
CA GLY A 186 1.54 -3.16 -7.07
C GLY A 186 1.27 -4.65 -6.84
N LEU A 187 1.91 -5.56 -7.59
CA LEU A 187 1.82 -7.00 -7.35
C LEU A 187 2.33 -7.41 -5.96
N LEU A 188 3.21 -6.61 -5.33
CA LEU A 188 3.63 -6.84 -3.95
C LEU A 188 2.47 -6.81 -2.95
N ARG A 189 1.32 -6.26 -3.35
CA ARG A 189 0.10 -6.27 -2.56
C ARG A 189 -0.39 -7.70 -2.28
N PHE A 190 -0.28 -8.60 -3.25
CA PHE A 190 -0.59 -10.01 -3.02
C PHE A 190 0.32 -10.58 -1.92
N VAL A 191 1.62 -10.30 -1.98
CA VAL A 191 2.58 -10.74 -0.97
C VAL A 191 2.19 -10.25 0.43
N ARG A 192 1.83 -8.96 0.59
CA ARG A 192 1.36 -8.41 1.87
C ARG A 192 0.15 -9.16 2.41
N PHE A 193 -0.88 -9.37 1.59
CA PHE A 193 -2.11 -10.05 2.01
C PHE A 193 -1.83 -11.47 2.49
N TYR A 194 -1.01 -12.22 1.75
CA TYR A 194 -0.62 -13.58 2.15
C TYR A 194 0.26 -13.60 3.41
N LEU A 195 1.21 -12.67 3.55
CA LEU A 195 2.03 -12.57 4.77
C LEU A 195 1.17 -12.28 6.01
N TYR A 196 0.18 -11.39 5.88
CA TYR A 196 -0.71 -11.06 6.99
C TYR A 196 -1.70 -12.17 7.29
N ALA A 197 -2.22 -12.86 6.26
CA ALA A 197 -3.03 -14.06 6.46
C ALA A 197 -2.25 -15.14 7.19
N LEU A 198 -0.97 -15.39 6.85
CA LEU A 198 -0.14 -16.35 7.58
C LEU A 198 0.06 -15.97 9.05
N ALA A 199 0.15 -14.67 9.37
CA ALA A 199 0.23 -14.23 10.75
C ALA A 199 -1.11 -14.42 11.47
N ILE A 200 -2.21 -13.97 10.86
CA ILE A 200 -3.55 -13.98 11.47
C ILE A 200 -4.11 -15.40 11.60
N PHE A 201 -4.00 -16.23 10.55
CA PHE A 201 -4.53 -17.61 10.53
C PHE A 201 -3.74 -18.55 11.44
N ASN A 202 -2.47 -18.27 11.74
CA ASN A 202 -1.70 -19.04 12.73
C ASN A 202 -1.91 -18.54 14.17
N LEU A 203 -2.46 -17.34 14.35
CA LEU A 203 -2.74 -16.74 15.66
C LEU A 203 -4.16 -17.04 16.17
N LEU A 204 -5.08 -17.39 15.26
CA LEU A 204 -6.46 -17.80 15.52
C LEU A 204 -6.59 -19.33 15.54
#